data_AF-A0A8S3EA50-F1
#
_entry.id   AF-A0A8S3EA50-F1
#
_cell.length_a   1.000
_cell.length_b   1.000
_cell.length_c   1.000
_cell.angle_alpha   90.00
_cell.angle_beta   90.00
_cell.angle_gamma   90.00
#
_symmetry.space_group_name_H-M   'P 1'
#
loop_
_entity.id
_entity.type
_entity.pdbx_description
1 polymer ?
#
loop_
_entity_poly.entity_id
_entity_poly.type
_entity_poly.pdbx_seq_one_letter_code
_entity_poly.pdbx_strand_id
1 'polypeptide(L)' 'PKIFHVNWFRLDENNKFLWPGYGDNIRVLDWIIRRVNNEDVADVSPVGLLPKKGSI' A
#
# COMPACT_ATOMS: atom_id res chain seq x y z
N PRO A 1 0.46 18.44 -0.57
CA PRO A 1 -0.28 17.16 -0.72
C PRO A 1 0.54 16.03 -0.09
N LYS A 2 -0.10 14.97 0.42
CA LYS A 2 0.63 13.80 0.95
C LYS A 2 1.33 13.06 -0.21
N ILE A 3 2.57 12.63 0.00
CA ILE A 3 3.38 11.93 -1.01
C ILE A 3 3.46 10.45 -0.62
N PHE A 4 3.29 9.57 -1.60
CA PHE A 4 3.32 8.12 -1.41
C PHE A 4 4.28 7.48 -2.40
N HIS A 5 5.01 6.47 -1.94
CA HIS A 5 5.82 5.61 -2.78
C HIS A 5 5.22 4.20 -2.79
N VAL A 6 5.06 3.62 -3.97
CA VAL A 6 4.44 2.30 -4.17
C VAL A 6 5.38 1.41 -4.99
N ASN A 7 5.33 0.11 -4.72
CA ASN A 7 6.05 -0.88 -5.52
C ASN A 7 5.12 -2.06 -5.83
N TRP A 8 4.59 -2.09 -7.06
CA TRP A 8 3.72 -3.17 -7.55
C TRP A 8 4.47 -4.43 -7.98
N PHE A 9 5.78 -4.34 -8.13
CA PHE A 9 6.61 -5.35 -8.79
C PHE A 9 7.49 -6.13 -7.82
N ARG A 10 7.13 -6.14 -6.54
CA ARG A 10 7.86 -6.92 -5.54
C ARG A 10 7.69 -8.42 -5.86
N LEU A 11 8.81 -9.12 -5.95
CA LEU A 11 8.84 -10.56 -6.20
C LEU A 11 8.96 -11.34 -4.88
N ASP A 12 8.43 -12.56 -4.89
CA ASP A 12 8.72 -13.58 -3.89
C ASP A 12 10.07 -14.28 -4.19
N GLU A 13 10.42 -15.26 -3.36
CA GLU A 13 11.62 -16.09 -3.52
C GLU A 13 11.63 -16.96 -4.79
N ASN A 14 10.47 -17.16 -5.42
CA ASN A 14 10.29 -17.92 -6.65
C ASN A 14 10.17 -17.03 -7.90
N ASN A 15 10.52 -15.74 -7.80
CA ASN A 15 10.39 -14.74 -8.86
C ASN A 15 8.94 -14.52 -9.36
N LYS A 16 7.94 -14.76 -8.51
CA LYS A 16 6.54 -14.42 -8.79
C LYS A 16 6.17 -13.10 -8.15
N PHE A 17 5.32 -12.32 -8.81
CA PHE A 17 4.81 -11.08 -8.24
C PHE A 17 3.99 -11.36 -6.97
N LEU A 18 4.35 -10.68 -5.87
CA LEU A 18 3.61 -10.73 -4.60
C LEU A 18 2.27 -10.01 -4.68
N TRP A 19 2.14 -9.08 -5.62
CA TRP A 19 0.92 -8.29 -5.82
C TRP A 19 0.31 -8.60 -7.19
N PRO A 20 -1.00 -8.86 -7.29
CA PRO A 20 -1.65 -9.19 -8.56
C PRO A 20 -1.61 -8.06 -9.59
N GLY A 21 -1.56 -6.80 -9.16
CA GLY A 21 -1.44 -5.65 -10.05
C GLY A 21 -2.74 -5.30 -10.79
N TYR A 22 -2.62 -4.58 -11.91
CA TYR A 22 -3.76 -4.18 -12.75
C TYR A 22 -4.90 -3.51 -11.96
N GLY A 23 -6.13 -4.01 -12.08
CA GLY A 23 -7.31 -3.49 -11.39
C GLY A 23 -7.20 -3.59 -9.87
N ASP A 24 -6.46 -4.57 -9.34
CA ASP A 24 -6.27 -4.72 -7.90
C ASP A 24 -5.51 -3.57 -7.26
N ASN A 25 -4.75 -2.78 -8.04
CA ASN A 25 -4.10 -1.56 -7.56
C ASN A 25 -5.08 -0.56 -6.94
N ILE A 26 -6.38 -0.65 -7.29
CA ILE A 26 -7.42 0.20 -6.69
C ILE A 26 -7.49 0.05 -5.17
N ARG A 27 -7.16 -1.13 -4.61
CA ARG A 27 -7.15 -1.37 -3.16
C ARG A 27 -6.14 -0.49 -2.44
N VAL A 28 -4.98 -0.27 -3.04
CA VAL A 28 -3.95 0.61 -2.47
C VAL A 28 -4.26 2.08 -2.72
N LEU A 29 -4.91 2.42 -3.84
CA LEU A 29 -5.40 3.78 -4.08
C LEU A 29 -6.52 4.16 -3.09
N ASP A 30 -7.44 3.25 -2.78
CA ASP A 30 -8.45 3.42 -1.73
C ASP A 30 -7.79 3.72 -0.38
N TRP A 31 -6.78 2.93 -0.01
CA TRP A 31 -6.01 3.19 1.20
C TRP A 31 -5.34 4.57 1.19
N ILE A 32 -4.76 5.01 0.07
CA ILE A 32 -4.19 6.36 -0.07
C ILE A 32 -5.24 7.44 0.15
N ILE A 33 -6.46 7.28 -0.38
CA ILE A 33 -7.56 8.23 -0.20
C ILE A 33 -7.95 8.31 1.28
N ARG A 34 -8.13 7.16 1.94
CA ARG A 34 -8.42 7.08 3.38
C ARG A 34 -7.32 7.73 4.22
N ARG A 35 -6.05 7.56 3.83
CA ARG A 35 -4.91 8.27 4.42
C ARG A 35 -4.99 9.77 4.23
N VAL A 36 -5.40 10.26 3.06
CA VAL A 36 -5.63 11.70 2.81
C VAL A 36 -6.71 12.24 3.74
N ASN A 37 -7.81 11.48 3.93
CA ASN A 37 -8.92 11.78 4.84
C ASN A 37 -8.57 11.66 6.34
N ASN A 38 -7.31 11.37 6.68
CA ASN A 38 -6.81 11.21 8.05
C ASN A 38 -7.42 10.03 8.82
N GLU A 39 -7.90 9.00 8.13
CA GLU A 39 -8.31 7.76 8.79
C GLU A 39 -7.11 7.02 9.42
N ASP A 40 -7.37 6.33 10.52
CA ASP A 40 -6.37 5.58 11.29
C ASP A 40 -6.08 4.19 10.68
N VAL A 41 -5.57 4.19 9.45
CA VAL A 41 -5.32 2.99 8.63
C VAL A 41 -3.84 2.71 8.38
N ALA A 42 -2.94 3.36 9.11
CA ALA A 42 -1.50 3.16 8.97
C ALA A 42 -0.76 2.96 10.28
N ASP A 43 0.29 2.15 10.22
CA ASP A 43 1.27 1.98 11.29
C ASP A 43 2.58 2.70 10.94
N VAL A 44 3.27 3.19 11.97
CA VAL A 44 4.59 3.84 11.82
C VAL A 44 5.67 2.78 11.60
N SER A 45 6.53 3.01 10.61
CA SER A 45 7.72 2.22 10.34
C SER A 45 8.93 3.11 10.02
N PRO A 46 10.16 2.58 10.03
CA PRO A 46 11.35 3.33 9.64
C PRO A 46 11.33 3.90 8.22
N VAL A 47 10.55 3.31 7.31
CA VAL A 47 10.40 3.75 5.91
C VAL A 47 9.18 4.66 5.70
N GLY A 48 8.54 5.08 6.79
CA GLY A 48 7.33 5.90 6.77
C GLY A 48 6.09 5.13 7.22
N LEU A 49 4.92 5.59 6.76
CA LEU A 49 3.62 5.05 7.18
C LEU A 49 3.20 3.91 6.26
N LEU A 50 3.00 2.72 6.83
CA LEU A 50 2.60 1.52 6.11
C LEU A 50 1.15 1.16 6.41
N PRO A 51 0.45 0.44 5.52
CA PRO A 51 -0.91 -0.01 5.77
C PRO A 51 -1.00 -0.88 7.02
N LYS A 52 -2.03 -0.67 7.84
CA LYS A 52 -2.38 -1.59 8.92
C LYS A 52 -2.77 -2.95 8.35
N LYS A 53 -2.57 -4.00 9.13
CA LYS A 53 -3.05 -5.34 8.75
C LYS A 53 -4.57 -5.30 8.51
N GLY A 54 -5.00 -5.72 7.31
CA GLY A 54 -6.40 -5.74 6.92
C GLY A 54 -6.98 -4.38 6.48
N SER A 55 -6.16 -3.35 6.32
CA SER A 55 -6.60 -2.06 5.79
C SER A 55 -6.49 -1.93 4.26
N ILE A 56 -6.11 -3.02 3.58
CA ILE A 56 -6.00 -3.20 2.11
C ILE A 56 -6.51 -4.60 1.76
#